data_AF-A0A3D0T105-F1
#
_entry.id   AF-A0A3D0T105-F1
#
_cell.length_a   1.000
_cell.length_b   1.000
_cell.length_c   1.000
_cell.angle_alpha   90.00
_cell.angle_beta   90.00
_cell.angle_gamma   90.00
#
_symmetry.space_group_name_H-M   'P 1'
#
loop_
_entity.id
_entity.type
_entity.pdbx_description
1 polymer ?
#
loop_
_entity_poly.entity_id
_entity_poly.type
_entity_poly.pdbx_seq_one_letter_code
_entity_poly.pdbx_strand_id
1 'polypeptide(L)' 'MTAQHLDVINLPLRGRHLIEASAGTGKTFNITRIYLRCLLEQRLTVQQ' A
#
# COMPACT_ATOMS: atom_id res chain seq x y z
N MET A 1 19.63 -2.27 9.61
CA MET A 1 18.40 -2.84 9.02
C MET A 1 18.36 -2.41 7.57
N THR A 2 18.37 -3.33 6.62
CA THR A 2 18.32 -3.00 5.19
C THR A 2 16.86 -2.79 4.77
N ALA A 3 16.53 -1.63 4.22
CA ALA A 3 15.22 -1.40 3.63
C ALA A 3 15.04 -2.31 2.40
N GLN A 4 13.95 -3.08 2.38
CA GLN A 4 13.61 -3.95 1.25
C GLN A 4 12.62 -3.21 0.34
N HIS A 5 12.71 -3.47 -0.98
CA HIS A 5 11.77 -2.87 -1.92
C HIS A 5 10.34 -3.28 -1.57
N LEU A 6 9.42 -2.31 -1.57
CA LEU A 6 8.02 -2.54 -1.26
C LEU A 6 7.39 -3.46 -2.32
N ASP A 7 6.89 -4.62 -1.89
CA ASP A 7 6.01 -5.47 -2.70
C ASP A 7 4.55 -5.20 -2.35
N VAL A 8 3.93 -4.30 -3.12
CA VAL A 8 2.53 -3.91 -2.90
C VAL A 8 1.55 -5.03 -3.23
N ILE A 9 1.91 -6.04 -4.03
CA ILE A 9 0.96 -7.12 -4.38
C ILE A 9 0.79 -8.06 -3.20
N ASN A 10 1.90 -8.44 -2.56
CA ASN A 10 1.90 -9.42 -1.48
C ASN A 10 1.86 -8.80 -0.08
N LEU A 11 1.87 -7.47 0.04
CA LEU A 11 1.75 -6.78 1.33
C LEU A 11 0.46 -7.20 2.05
N PRO A 12 0.51 -7.70 3.30
CA PRO A 12 -0.69 -7.99 4.07
C PRO A 12 -1.50 -6.71 4.33
N LEU A 13 -2.81 -6.72 4.08
CA LEU A 13 -3.66 -5.53 4.31
C LEU A 13 -4.12 -5.35 5.77
N ARG A 14 -3.54 -6.12 6.70
CA ARG A 14 -3.84 -6.07 8.14
C ARG A 14 -2.57 -5.83 8.93
N GLY A 15 -2.72 -5.27 10.13
CA GLY A 15 -1.60 -4.92 11.01
C GLY A 15 -1.01 -3.55 10.68
N ARG A 16 0.19 -3.27 11.20
CA ARG A 16 0.92 -2.02 10.99
C ARG A 16 2.15 -2.29 10.13
N HIS A 17 2.28 -1.56 9.04
CA HIS A 17 3.42 -1.64 8.12
C HIS A 17 4.10 -0.28 8.06
N LEU A 18 5.42 -0.26 8.23
CA LEU A 18 6.23 0.94 8.02
C LEU A 18 6.77 0.92 6.60
N ILE A 19 6.37 1.89 5.79
CA ILE A 19 6.82 2.04 4.40
C ILE A 19 7.62 3.32 4.30
N GLU A 20 8.91 3.20 4.03
CA GLU A 20 9.79 4.33 3.76
C GLU A 20 9.70 4.70 2.27
N ALA A 21 9.57 6.00 1.97
CA ALA A 21 9.47 6.46 0.59
C ALA A 21 10.06 7.86 0.37
N SER A 22 11.16 7.93 -0.38
CA SER A 22 11.86 9.17 -0.75
C SER A 22 11.22 9.89 -1.95
N ALA A 23 11.70 11.09 -2.29
CA ALA A 23 11.21 11.83 -3.46
C ALA A 23 11.34 10.96 -4.73
N GLY A 24 10.30 10.95 -5.57
CA GLY A 24 10.29 10.19 -6.83
C GLY A 24 10.01 8.68 -6.72
N THR A 25 9.82 8.10 -5.53
CA THR A 25 9.66 6.63 -5.37
C THR A 25 8.21 6.13 -5.46
N GLY A 26 7.33 6.84 -6.15
CA GLY A 26 5.96 6.35 -6.43
C GLY A 26 5.01 6.31 -5.23
N LYS A 27 5.18 7.18 -4.22
CA LYS A 27 4.30 7.27 -3.02
C LYS A 27 2.81 7.22 -3.35
N THR A 28 2.33 8.15 -4.17
CA THR A 28 0.92 8.23 -4.56
C THR A 28 0.47 6.96 -5.28
N PHE A 29 1.30 6.44 -6.18
CA PHE A 29 1.00 5.21 -6.92
C PHE A 29 0.83 4.01 -5.97
N ASN A 30 1.74 3.85 -5.01
CA ASN A 30 1.71 2.74 -4.06
C ASN A 30 0.52 2.85 -3.09
N ILE A 31 0.23 4.04 -2.55
CA ILE A 31 -0.94 4.25 -1.68
C ILE A 31 -2.24 3.99 -2.45
N THR A 32 -2.37 4.48 -3.69
CA THR A 32 -3.55 4.21 -4.52
C THR A 32 -3.72 2.72 -4.77
N ARG A 33 -2.63 1.98 -5.03
CA ARG A 33 -2.69 0.54 -5.23
C ARG A 33 -3.10 -0.21 -3.96
N ILE A 34 -2.56 0.17 -2.80
CA ILE A 34 -2.98 -0.38 -1.50
C ILE A 34 -4.47 -0.10 -1.27
N TYR A 35 -4.93 1.12 -1.55
CA TYR A 35 -6.34 1.50 -1.43
C TYR A 35 -7.24 0.65 -2.33
N LEU A 36 -6.89 0.48 -3.61
CA LEU A 36 -7.63 -0.39 -4.53
C LEU A 36 -7.66 -1.84 -4.04
N ARG A 37 -6.55 -2.35 -3.51
CA ARG A 37 -6.52 -3.69 -2.89
C ARG A 37 -7.47 -3.79 -1.71
N CYS A 38 -7.53 -2.78 -0.83
CA CYS A 38 -8.51 -2.75 0.26
C CYS A 38 -9.96 -2.77 -0.26
N LEU A 39 -10.29 -1.96 -1.27
CA LEU A 39 -11.64 -1.95 -1.85
C LEU A 39 -12.00 -3.30 -2.47
N LEU A 40 -11.11 -3.89 -3.27
CA LEU A 40 -11.38 -5.10 -4.05
C LEU A 40 -11.27 -6.38 -3.22
N GLU A 41 -10.17 -6.56 -2.49
CA GLU A 41 -9.90 -7.79 -1.71
C GLU A 41 -10.79 -7.88 -0.46
N GLN A 42 -11.08 -6.74 0.18
CA GLN A 42 -11.92 -6.71 1.38
C GLN A 42 -13.38 -6.32 1.09
N ARG A 43 -13.74 -6.08 -0.18
CA ARG A 43 -15.09 -5.69 -0.63
C ARG A 43 -15.63 -4.44 0.10
N LEU A 44 -14.74 -3.47 0.32
CA LEU A 44 -15.11 -2.21 0.97
C LEU A 44 -15.71 -1.25 -0.06
N THR A 45 -16.58 -0.36 0.41
CA THR A 45 -17.12 0.74 -0.39
C THR A 45 -16.36 2.03 -0.12
N VAL A 46 -16.41 2.94 -1.09
CA VAL A 46 -15.89 4.29 -0.92
C VAL A 46 -16.95 5.13 -0.21
N GLN A 47 -16.55 5.85 0.83
CA GLN A 47 -17.37 6.91 1.40
C GLN A 47 -16.92 8.24 0.76
N GLN A 48 -17.89 8.98 0.20
CA GLN A 48 -17.68 10.29 -0.44
C GLN A 48 -17.78 11.43 0.56
#